data_AF-A0A7N2LTW7-F1
#
_entry.id   AF-A0A7N2LTW7-F1
#
_cell.length_a   1.000
_cell.length_b   1.000
_cell.length_c   1.000
_cell.angle_alpha   90.00
_cell.angle_beta   90.00
_cell.angle_gamma   90.00
#
_symmetry.space_group_name_H-M   'P 1'
#
loop_
_entity.id
_entity.type
_entity.pdbx_description
1 polymer ?
#
loop_
_entity_poly.entity_id
_entity_poly.type
_entity_poly.pdbx_seq_one_letter_code
_entity_poly.pdbx_strand_id
1 'polypeptide(L)'
;MILDYKDKYLSNRLLVIKSEPELEFLTAYIYKLEKQLWFEASCNDLLLCLAKHRFDGNRCYYYVINLITKQVLALPPIPKPEGFTITGFIYNNSVNDIVDKQVSFSYRLVMLKVWASEAHIFSSDTGRWSVVGYSKEFQVARFPSSAVSYKGLLLWCGTNGRLLAFDLYNSTGSRCFEIEQPIEWEQLMKQPIELGRMNFIDCLGLGVSQGCLKICQIIVQSHICVWKFKDYYNKGGGEWCLQHKVSLKEFVSEKSLWLLLTQSFFITVLGFHSINGDILYLGIRSKVLICNLRRKTLELYCNAPEANHYAASFAFNSVLPCWPTPIPSSLKNAAY
;
A
#
# COMPACT_ATOMS: atom_id res chain seq x y z
N MET A 1 7.44 21.87 -18.04
CA MET A 1 8.81 22.35 -17.82
C MET A 1 9.70 21.12 -17.88
N ILE A 2 10.55 21.09 -18.89
CA ILE A 2 11.40 19.97 -19.31
C ILE A 2 12.43 19.70 -18.21
N LEU A 3 12.55 18.45 -17.77
CA LEU A 3 13.58 18.00 -16.84
C LEU A 3 14.92 17.96 -17.59
N ASP A 4 15.63 19.09 -17.64
CA ASP A 4 17.05 19.11 -17.98
C ASP A 4 17.81 19.77 -16.83
N TYR A 5 18.48 18.94 -16.02
CA TYR A 5 19.45 19.42 -15.05
C TYR A 5 20.54 18.36 -14.91
N LYS A 6 21.68 18.65 -15.54
CA LYS A 6 22.95 17.96 -15.29
C LYS A 6 23.41 18.37 -13.90
N ASP A 7 23.60 17.41 -13.00
CA ASP A 7 24.48 17.66 -11.86
C ASP A 7 25.37 16.47 -11.51
N LYS A 8 26.66 16.79 -11.46
CA LYS A 8 27.83 15.91 -11.31
C LYS A 8 28.15 15.68 -9.83
N TYR A 9 27.21 15.18 -9.01
CA TYR A 9 27.55 14.75 -7.64
C TYR A 9 26.62 13.62 -7.18
N LEU A 10 26.84 12.41 -7.71
CA LEU A 10 26.31 11.16 -7.17
C LEU A 10 27.48 10.21 -6.93
N SER A 11 28.27 10.50 -5.89
CA SER A 11 29.22 9.54 -5.35
C SER A 11 28.92 9.31 -3.87
N ASN A 12 28.66 8.05 -3.55
CA ASN A 12 28.73 7.43 -2.23
C ASN A 12 27.54 7.64 -1.29
N ARG A 13 26.48 6.88 -1.56
CA ARG A 13 25.68 6.11 -0.57
C ARG A 13 24.74 5.19 -1.35
N LEU A 14 25.35 4.24 -2.06
CA LEU A 14 24.62 3.17 -2.73
C LEU A 14 23.90 2.35 -1.66
N LEU A 15 22.58 2.20 -1.84
CA LEU A 15 21.82 1.12 -1.23
C LEU A 15 22.52 -0.19 -1.63
N VAL A 16 23.18 -0.85 -0.68
CA VAL A 16 23.64 -2.22 -0.92
C VAL A 16 22.40 -3.09 -0.80
N ILE A 17 21.73 -3.30 -1.93
CA ILE A 17 20.62 -4.23 -2.05
C ILE A 17 21.24 -5.58 -2.40
N LYS A 18 21.17 -6.56 -1.50
CA LYS A 18 21.42 -7.96 -1.88
C LYS A 18 20.14 -8.55 -2.47
N SER A 19 19.75 -8.14 -3.67
CA SER A 19 18.75 -8.83 -4.51
C SER A 19 18.65 -8.19 -5.90
N GLU A 20 18.52 -9.05 -6.92
CA GLU A 20 18.11 -8.82 -8.32
C GLU A 20 18.34 -7.42 -8.93
N PRO A 21 19.16 -7.29 -10.01
CA PRO A 21 19.57 -6.01 -10.61
C PRO A 21 18.42 -5.02 -10.94
N GLU A 22 17.22 -5.54 -11.18
CA GLU A 22 16.02 -4.77 -11.49
C GLU A 22 15.51 -3.95 -10.30
N LEU A 23 15.64 -4.46 -9.06
CA LEU A 23 15.23 -3.74 -7.85
C LEU A 23 16.16 -2.57 -7.55
N GLU A 24 17.46 -2.70 -7.81
CA GLU A 24 18.43 -1.62 -7.60
C GLU A 24 18.12 -0.39 -8.47
N PHE A 25 17.87 -0.63 -9.76
CA PHE A 25 17.54 0.44 -10.69
C PHE A 25 16.23 1.15 -10.30
N LEU A 26 15.19 0.38 -9.97
CA LEU A 26 13.91 0.91 -9.53
C LEU A 26 14.03 1.72 -8.24
N THR A 27 14.81 1.22 -7.28
CA THR A 27 15.01 1.91 -5.99
C THR A 27 15.70 3.25 -6.18
N ALA A 28 16.72 3.34 -7.04
CA ALA A 28 17.37 4.60 -7.37
C ALA A 28 16.42 5.60 -8.06
N TYR A 29 15.56 5.10 -8.96
CA TYR A 29 14.57 5.93 -9.63
C TYR A 29 13.50 6.45 -8.67
N ILE A 30 12.95 5.59 -7.81
CA ILE A 30 12.01 5.95 -6.75
C ILE A 30 12.62 6.99 -5.81
N TYR A 31 13.87 6.80 -5.39
CA TYR A 31 14.58 7.76 -4.53
C TYR A 31 14.71 9.14 -5.18
N LYS A 32 14.95 9.19 -6.50
CA LYS A 32 14.97 10.47 -7.24
C LYS A 32 13.59 11.14 -7.23
N LEU A 33 12.52 10.39 -7.44
CA LEU A 33 11.15 10.89 -7.44
C LEU A 33 10.70 11.39 -6.06
N GLU A 34 11.11 10.70 -4.99
CA GLU A 34 10.75 11.03 -3.61
C GLU A 34 11.20 12.44 -3.21
N LYS A 35 12.24 13.00 -3.85
CA LYS A 35 12.65 14.39 -3.61
C LYS A 35 11.56 15.42 -3.94
N GLN A 36 10.67 15.10 -4.87
CA GLN A 36 9.66 16.03 -5.38
C GLN A 36 8.22 15.52 -5.20
N LEU A 37 8.04 14.24 -4.92
CA LEU A 37 6.75 13.57 -4.86
C LEU A 37 6.60 12.81 -3.53
N TRP A 38 5.37 12.79 -3.01
CA TRP A 38 4.92 11.82 -2.02
C TRP A 38 4.35 10.61 -2.75
N PHE A 39 4.64 9.40 -2.29
CA PHE A 39 4.00 8.20 -2.80
C PHE A 39 2.75 7.91 -1.99
N GLU A 40 1.66 7.60 -2.68
CA GLU A 40 0.32 7.57 -2.11
C GLU A 40 -0.31 6.17 -2.21
N ALA A 41 -0.12 5.49 -3.35
CA ALA A 41 -0.61 4.14 -3.58
C ALA A 41 0.15 3.49 -4.74
N SER A 42 0.06 2.16 -4.86
CA SER A 42 0.61 1.39 -5.97
C SER A 42 -0.38 0.31 -6.43
N CYS A 43 -0.37 0.00 -7.72
CA CYS A 43 -1.11 -1.11 -8.30
C CYS A 43 -0.34 -1.62 -9.53
N ASN A 44 0.05 -2.91 -9.52
CA ASN A 44 0.99 -3.47 -10.50
C ASN A 44 2.32 -2.68 -10.55
N ASP A 45 2.77 -2.27 -11.73
CA ASP A 45 3.92 -1.38 -11.99
C ASP A 45 3.55 0.11 -12.01
N LEU A 46 2.32 0.48 -11.67
CA LEU A 46 1.87 1.87 -11.61
C LEU A 46 1.98 2.41 -10.17
N LEU A 47 2.57 3.59 -10.05
CA LEU A 47 2.73 4.32 -8.80
C LEU A 47 1.92 5.62 -8.84
N LEU A 48 1.08 5.83 -7.85
CA LEU A 48 0.39 7.09 -7.63
C LEU A 48 1.23 8.00 -6.75
N CYS A 49 1.43 9.22 -7.23
CA CYS A 49 2.28 10.22 -6.60
C CYS A 49 1.53 11.55 -6.40
N LEU A 50 1.76 12.22 -5.28
CA LEU A 50 1.30 13.59 -5.00
C LEU A 50 2.49 14.56 -5.04
N ALA A 51 2.37 15.70 -5.73
CA ALA A 51 3.45 16.68 -5.77
C ALA A 51 3.70 17.37 -4.42
N LYS A 52 4.97 17.45 -4.00
CA LYS A 52 5.42 18.19 -2.80
C LYS A 52 5.35 19.70 -2.98
N HIS A 53 5.70 20.19 -4.17
CA HIS A 53 5.96 21.62 -4.43
C HIS A 53 4.82 22.37 -5.14
N ARG A 54 3.67 21.73 -5.38
CA ARG A 54 2.49 22.38 -5.99
C ARG A 54 1.34 22.48 -5.00
N PHE A 55 1.62 22.89 -3.78
CA PHE A 55 0.56 23.45 -2.94
C PHE A 55 0.38 24.91 -3.37
N ASP A 56 -0.60 25.19 -4.22
CA ASP A 56 -1.16 26.55 -4.33
C ASP A 56 -2.06 26.90 -3.12
N GLY A 57 -1.89 26.16 -2.01
CA GLY A 57 -2.72 26.17 -0.81
C GLY A 57 -3.98 25.30 -0.92
N ASN A 58 -4.59 25.21 -2.10
CA ASN A 58 -5.98 24.75 -2.26
C ASN A 58 -6.19 23.58 -3.21
N ARG A 59 -5.17 23.14 -3.97
CA ARG A 59 -5.30 22.03 -4.92
C ARG A 59 -4.23 20.96 -4.71
N CYS A 60 -4.63 19.71 -4.96
CA CYS A 60 -3.74 18.55 -5.00
C CYS A 60 -3.44 18.17 -6.45
N TYR A 61 -2.17 17.94 -6.75
CA TYR A 61 -1.70 17.54 -8.08
C TYR A 61 -1.14 16.13 -8.03
N TYR A 62 -1.89 15.19 -8.60
CA TYR A 62 -1.54 13.78 -8.66
C TYR A 62 -0.89 13.41 -10.00
N TYR A 63 -0.01 12.41 -9.94
CA TYR A 63 0.65 11.82 -11.09
C TYR A 63 0.54 10.31 -11.01
N VAL A 64 0.31 9.67 -12.15
CA VAL A 64 0.46 8.22 -12.32
C VAL A 64 1.77 7.98 -13.05
N ILE A 65 2.64 7.18 -12.45
CA ILE A 65 3.95 6.85 -13.00
C ILE A 65 3.99 5.35 -13.28
N ASN A 66 4.30 4.96 -14.51
CA ASN A 66 4.66 3.58 -14.79
C ASN A 66 6.16 3.40 -14.50
N LEU A 67 6.49 2.50 -13.58
CA LEU A 67 7.86 2.30 -13.11
C LEU A 67 8.76 1.62 -14.14
N ILE A 68 8.20 0.82 -15.05
CA ILE A 68 8.94 0.10 -16.08
C ILE A 68 9.22 1.02 -17.27
N THR A 69 8.17 1.66 -17.81
CA THR A 69 8.28 2.54 -18.99
C THR A 69 8.75 3.95 -18.65
N LYS A 70 8.72 4.33 -17.37
CA LYS A 70 9.00 5.70 -16.86
C LYS A 70 8.05 6.76 -17.41
N GLN A 71 6.92 6.35 -17.99
CA GLN A 71 5.88 7.28 -18.39
C GLN A 71 5.26 7.94 -17.16
N VAL A 72 5.05 9.25 -17.26
CA VAL A 72 4.44 10.07 -16.20
C VAL A 72 3.22 10.75 -16.78
N LEU A 73 2.07 10.53 -16.14
CA LEU A 73 0.80 11.14 -16.51
C LEU A 73 0.31 12.03 -15.38
N ALA A 74 0.11 13.32 -15.67
CA ALA A 74 -0.52 14.24 -14.75
C ALA A 74 -2.04 14.05 -14.75
N LEU A 75 -2.64 13.97 -13.56
CA LEU A 75 -4.09 13.93 -13.41
C LEU A 75 -4.68 15.34 -13.31
N PRO A 76 -5.96 15.52 -13.65
CA PRO A 76 -6.68 16.77 -13.37
C PRO A 76 -6.60 17.12 -11.88
N PRO A 77 -6.30 18.38 -11.53
CA PRO A 77 -6.18 18.79 -10.14
C PRO A 77 -7.54 18.70 -9.44
N ILE A 78 -7.52 18.33 -8.17
CA ILE A 78 -8.69 18.33 -7.29
C ILE A 78 -8.49 19.38 -6.20
N PRO A 79 -9.53 20.11 -5.77
CA PRO A 79 -9.46 20.87 -4.53
C PRO A 79 -8.97 19.98 -3.39
N LYS A 80 -8.07 20.48 -2.56
CA LYS A 80 -7.57 19.76 -1.40
C LYS A 80 -8.78 19.45 -0.51
N PRO A 81 -9.11 18.16 -0.32
CA PRO A 81 -10.21 17.82 0.57
C PRO A 81 -9.87 18.28 1.99
N GLU A 82 -10.86 18.80 2.70
CA GLU A 82 -10.71 19.14 4.10
C GLU A 82 -10.50 17.86 4.93
N GLY A 83 -9.61 17.93 5.92
CA GLY A 83 -9.32 16.83 6.84
C GLY A 83 -8.27 15.84 6.35
N PHE A 84 -8.17 14.73 7.08
CA PHE A 84 -7.23 13.64 6.79
C PHE A 84 -7.83 12.70 5.75
N THR A 85 -7.09 12.45 4.66
CA THR A 85 -7.49 11.52 3.61
C THR A 85 -6.47 10.42 3.46
N ILE A 86 -6.97 9.24 3.09
CA ILE A 86 -6.15 8.10 2.68
C ILE A 86 -6.45 7.77 1.23
N THR A 87 -5.44 7.30 0.53
CA THR A 87 -5.50 7.08 -0.91
C THR A 87 -5.52 5.59 -1.21
N GLY A 88 -6.14 5.26 -2.34
CA GLY A 88 -6.12 3.93 -2.90
C GLY A 88 -6.16 4.01 -4.42
N PHE A 89 -5.53 3.04 -5.06
CA PHE A 89 -5.36 3.03 -6.51
C PHE A 89 -5.62 1.62 -7.03
N ILE A 90 -6.45 1.52 -8.07
CA ILE A 90 -6.76 0.24 -8.70
C ILE A 90 -6.78 0.37 -10.21
N TYR A 91 -6.20 -0.63 -10.85
CA TYR A 91 -6.18 -0.80 -12.30
C TYR A 91 -7.11 -1.96 -12.69
N ASN A 92 -7.88 -1.77 -13.75
CA ASN A 92 -8.72 -2.80 -14.34
C ASN A 92 -8.32 -3.03 -15.80
N ASN A 93 -8.15 -4.31 -16.12
CA ASN A 93 -7.94 -4.82 -17.46
C ASN A 93 -9.10 -5.75 -17.81
N SER A 94 -10.19 -5.18 -18.32
CA SER A 94 -11.33 -5.98 -18.79
C SER A 94 -11.16 -6.28 -20.27
N VAL A 95 -11.30 -7.56 -20.61
CA VAL A 95 -11.53 -8.01 -21.98
C VAL A 95 -13.04 -8.03 -22.17
N ASN A 96 -13.58 -7.20 -23.05
CA ASN A 96 -14.99 -7.31 -23.40
C ASN A 96 -15.20 -8.57 -24.23
N ASP A 97 -16.00 -9.51 -23.73
CA ASP A 97 -16.33 -10.77 -24.41
C ASP A 97 -17.36 -10.60 -25.54
N ILE A 98 -17.87 -9.39 -25.74
CA ILE A 98 -18.97 -9.12 -26.66
C ILE A 98 -18.42 -8.45 -27.94
N VAL A 99 -18.25 -9.30 -28.95
CA VAL A 99 -18.18 -9.00 -30.40
C VAL A 99 -16.85 -8.51 -30.97
N ASP A 100 -16.00 -7.84 -30.19
CA ASP A 100 -14.59 -7.63 -30.55
C ASP A 100 -13.77 -7.76 -29.27
N LYS A 101 -12.64 -8.49 -29.31
CA LYS A 101 -11.70 -8.62 -28.18
C LYS A 101 -10.97 -7.29 -27.90
N GLN A 102 -11.72 -6.21 -27.74
CA GLN A 102 -11.20 -4.92 -27.42
C GLN A 102 -10.87 -4.93 -25.93
N VAL A 103 -9.57 -4.96 -25.66
CA VAL A 103 -9.03 -4.82 -24.31
C VAL A 103 -9.23 -3.36 -23.91
N SER A 104 -10.01 -3.13 -22.85
CA SER A 104 -10.21 -1.80 -22.28
C SER A 104 -9.37 -1.65 -21.02
N PHE A 105 -8.54 -0.62 -21.00
CA PHE A 105 -7.68 -0.29 -19.87
C PHE A 105 -8.27 0.88 -19.11
N SER A 106 -8.45 0.70 -17.80
CA SER A 106 -9.00 1.75 -16.94
C SER A 106 -8.36 1.72 -15.56
N TYR A 107 -8.29 2.87 -14.90
CA TYR A 107 -7.87 2.96 -13.52
C TYR A 107 -8.78 3.91 -12.75
N ARG A 108 -8.80 3.71 -11.43
CA ARG A 108 -9.48 4.56 -10.46
C ARG A 108 -8.54 4.94 -9.35
N LEU A 109 -8.64 6.19 -8.92
CA LEU A 109 -8.03 6.69 -7.70
C LEU A 109 -9.15 7.04 -6.73
N VAL A 110 -9.06 6.55 -5.51
CA VAL A 110 -9.99 6.87 -4.42
C VAL A 110 -9.25 7.64 -3.34
N MET A 111 -9.82 8.77 -2.94
CA MET A 111 -9.42 9.51 -1.75
C MET A 111 -10.55 9.39 -0.73
N LEU A 112 -10.31 8.62 0.32
CA LEU A 112 -11.27 8.37 1.39
C LEU A 112 -11.03 9.35 2.53
N LYS A 113 -12.05 10.15 2.89
CA LYS A 113 -11.99 11.08 4.02
C LYS A 113 -12.27 10.34 5.32
N VAL A 114 -11.24 10.07 6.12
CA VAL A 114 -11.36 9.14 7.28
C VAL A 114 -12.42 9.55 8.30
N TRP A 115 -12.71 10.86 8.43
CA TRP A 115 -13.71 11.38 9.38
C TRP A 115 -15.00 11.86 8.72
N ALA A 116 -15.17 11.61 7.42
CA ALA A 116 -16.39 11.92 6.69
C ALA A 116 -16.94 10.67 6.01
N SER A 117 -18.24 10.63 5.75
CA SER A 117 -18.88 9.56 4.98
C SER A 117 -18.71 9.76 3.47
N GLU A 118 -17.53 10.18 3.01
CA GLU A 118 -17.34 10.66 1.65
C GLU A 118 -15.98 10.24 1.07
N ALA A 119 -16.02 9.73 -0.16
CA ALA A 119 -14.85 9.42 -0.95
C ALA A 119 -14.87 10.18 -2.28
N HIS A 120 -13.74 10.76 -2.67
CA HIS A 120 -13.54 11.32 -4.01
C HIS A 120 -12.92 10.26 -4.92
N ILE A 121 -13.51 10.06 -6.08
CA ILE A 121 -13.11 9.00 -7.02
C ILE A 121 -12.80 9.63 -8.37
N PHE A 122 -11.56 9.51 -8.81
CA PHE A 122 -11.15 9.82 -10.17
C PHE A 122 -11.36 8.60 -11.07
N SER A 123 -11.89 8.84 -12.27
CA SER A 123 -12.02 7.85 -13.33
C SER A 123 -11.18 8.20 -14.55
N SER A 124 -10.31 7.28 -14.98
CA SER A 124 -9.57 7.40 -16.24
C SER A 124 -10.48 7.44 -17.47
N ASP A 125 -11.65 6.80 -17.40
CA ASP A 125 -12.54 6.63 -18.55
C ASP A 125 -13.22 7.95 -18.90
N THR A 126 -13.54 8.73 -17.88
CA THR A 126 -14.18 10.05 -18.04
C THR A 126 -13.19 11.20 -17.88
N GLY A 127 -12.00 10.95 -17.32
CA GLY A 127 -11.05 11.98 -16.93
C GLY A 127 -11.57 12.91 -15.83
N ARG A 128 -12.57 12.48 -15.05
CA ARG A 128 -13.27 13.34 -14.07
C ARG A 128 -13.26 12.75 -12.67
N TRP A 129 -13.35 13.64 -11.70
CA TRP A 129 -13.60 13.34 -10.30
C TRP A 129 -15.10 13.27 -10.02
N SER A 130 -15.49 12.34 -9.16
CA SER A 130 -16.85 12.23 -8.61
C SER A 130 -16.79 12.03 -7.10
N VAL A 131 -17.90 12.28 -6.41
CA VAL A 131 -18.02 12.15 -4.97
C VAL A 131 -19.03 11.05 -4.66
N VAL A 132 -18.68 10.13 -3.76
CA VAL A 132 -19.53 9.01 -3.37
C VAL A 132 -19.58 8.91 -1.85
N GLY A 133 -20.79 8.70 -1.30
CA GLY A 133 -20.97 8.47 0.12
C GLY A 133 -20.63 7.04 0.53
N TYR A 134 -20.13 6.83 1.75
CA TYR A 134 -19.93 5.50 2.34
C TYR A 134 -20.27 5.47 3.83
N SER A 135 -20.38 4.27 4.43
CA SER A 135 -20.80 4.11 5.83
C SER A 135 -19.86 4.83 6.82
N LYS A 136 -20.46 5.56 7.77
CA LYS A 136 -19.78 6.43 8.74
C LYS A 136 -19.09 5.67 9.87
N GLU A 137 -19.38 4.37 10.02
CA GLU A 137 -18.98 3.57 11.18
C GLU A 137 -17.59 2.94 11.04
N PHE A 138 -17.02 2.90 9.84
CA PHE A 138 -15.73 2.27 9.61
C PHE A 138 -14.56 3.20 9.99
N GLN A 139 -13.78 2.79 11.01
CA GLN A 139 -12.55 3.48 11.41
C GLN A 139 -11.34 2.85 10.74
N VAL A 140 -10.79 3.54 9.73
CA VAL A 140 -9.60 3.08 9.03
C VAL A 140 -8.39 3.09 9.97
N ALA A 141 -7.59 2.02 9.92
CA ALA A 141 -6.32 1.96 10.61
C ALA A 141 -5.38 3.06 10.10
N ARG A 142 -4.63 3.67 11.01
CA ARG A 142 -3.64 4.70 10.66
C ARG A 142 -2.50 4.12 9.83
N PHE A 143 -2.17 2.84 10.05
CA PHE A 143 -1.15 2.08 9.33
C PHE A 143 -1.62 0.62 9.14
N PRO A 144 -1.48 0.01 7.95
CA PRO A 144 -1.02 0.65 6.71
C PRO A 144 -2.08 1.63 6.21
N SER A 145 -1.64 2.80 5.73
CA SER A 145 -2.52 3.87 5.26
C SER A 145 -2.98 3.67 3.81
N SER A 146 -2.26 2.85 3.04
CA SER A 146 -2.56 2.59 1.63
C SER A 146 -3.56 1.45 1.49
N ALA A 147 -4.50 1.63 0.57
CA ALA A 147 -5.34 0.54 0.12
C ALA A 147 -4.52 -0.55 -0.59
N VAL A 148 -5.09 -1.76 -0.62
CA VAL A 148 -4.58 -2.90 -1.40
C VAL A 148 -5.61 -3.29 -2.45
N SER A 149 -5.17 -3.43 -3.70
CA SER A 149 -6.02 -3.96 -4.77
C SER A 149 -6.03 -5.49 -4.74
N TYR A 150 -7.21 -6.11 -4.72
CA TYR A 150 -7.37 -7.56 -4.76
C TYR A 150 -8.64 -7.95 -5.51
N LYS A 151 -8.51 -8.73 -6.59
CA LYS A 151 -9.62 -9.24 -7.41
C LYS A 151 -10.68 -8.18 -7.79
N GLY A 152 -10.22 -7.01 -8.25
CA GLY A 152 -11.12 -5.91 -8.66
C GLY A 152 -11.67 -5.07 -7.51
N LEU A 153 -11.37 -5.42 -6.26
CA LEU A 153 -11.73 -4.66 -5.07
C LEU A 153 -10.53 -3.84 -4.58
N LEU A 154 -10.83 -2.70 -3.96
CA LEU A 154 -9.88 -1.87 -3.26
C LEU A 154 -10.14 -1.93 -1.75
N LEU A 155 -9.15 -2.36 -0.97
CA LEU A 155 -9.33 -2.77 0.42
C LEU A 155 -8.52 -1.88 1.37
N TRP A 156 -9.15 -1.38 2.44
CA TRP A 156 -8.48 -0.72 3.56
C TRP A 156 -8.64 -1.51 4.84
N CYS A 157 -7.60 -1.56 5.66
CA CYS A 157 -7.66 -2.19 6.98
C CYS A 157 -8.23 -1.22 8.01
N GLY A 158 -9.17 -1.68 8.83
CA GLY A 158 -9.71 -0.97 9.98
C GLY A 158 -8.87 -1.21 11.23
N THR A 159 -9.05 -0.37 12.25
CA THR A 159 -8.37 -0.51 13.56
C THR A 159 -8.76 -1.79 14.30
N ASN A 160 -9.92 -2.35 13.99
CA ASN A 160 -10.43 -3.61 14.53
C ASN A 160 -10.04 -4.83 13.69
N GLY A 161 -9.21 -4.69 12.66
CA GLY A 161 -8.85 -5.79 11.76
C GLY A 161 -9.89 -6.15 10.71
N ARG A 162 -11.08 -5.52 10.72
CA ARG A 162 -12.03 -5.61 9.60
C ARG A 162 -11.48 -4.87 8.39
N LEU A 163 -11.91 -5.26 7.19
CA LEU A 163 -11.54 -4.57 5.96
C LEU A 163 -12.73 -3.83 5.38
N LEU A 164 -12.50 -2.62 4.89
CA LEU A 164 -13.46 -1.90 4.04
C LEU A 164 -13.10 -2.18 2.58
N ALA A 165 -14.00 -2.86 1.88
CA ALA A 165 -13.87 -3.16 0.47
C ALA A 165 -14.66 -2.16 -0.38
N PHE A 166 -14.05 -1.67 -1.45
CA PHE A 166 -14.70 -0.89 -2.49
C PHE A 166 -14.69 -1.63 -3.82
N ASP A 167 -15.87 -1.80 -4.40
CA ASP A 167 -16.06 -2.22 -5.79
C ASP A 167 -16.37 -0.97 -6.63
N LEU A 168 -15.35 -0.49 -7.34
CA LEU A 168 -15.42 0.75 -8.12
C LEU A 168 -15.96 0.56 -9.54
N TYR A 169 -16.16 -0.69 -9.95
CA TYR A 169 -16.62 -1.03 -11.31
C TYR A 169 -18.04 -1.59 -11.31
N ASN A 170 -18.60 -1.92 -10.14
CA ASN A 170 -20.01 -2.26 -10.00
C ASN A 170 -20.93 -1.04 -10.09
N SER A 171 -21.87 -1.09 -11.04
CA SER A 171 -22.82 -0.03 -11.35
C SER A 171 -24.21 -0.22 -10.71
N THR A 172 -24.52 -1.41 -10.19
CA THR A 172 -25.91 -1.80 -9.85
C THR A 172 -26.15 -2.13 -8.37
N GLY A 173 -25.17 -1.92 -7.48
CA GLY A 173 -25.30 -2.21 -6.05
C GLY A 173 -24.49 -1.29 -5.13
N SER A 174 -24.41 -1.66 -3.84
CA SER A 174 -23.52 -0.98 -2.89
C SER A 174 -22.08 -1.11 -3.36
N ARG A 175 -21.41 0.04 -3.53
CA ARG A 175 -20.00 0.10 -3.95
C ARG A 175 -19.03 -0.22 -2.82
N CYS A 176 -19.51 -0.35 -1.59
CA CYS A 176 -18.67 -0.70 -0.46
C CYS A 176 -19.35 -1.72 0.47
N PHE A 177 -18.54 -2.56 1.09
CA PHE A 177 -18.96 -3.52 2.11
C PHE A 177 -17.78 -3.84 3.04
N GLU A 178 -18.07 -4.37 4.22
CA GLU A 178 -17.05 -4.79 5.17
C GLU A 178 -16.75 -6.28 5.03
N ILE A 179 -15.48 -6.65 5.18
CA ILE A 179 -15.03 -8.02 5.37
C ILE A 179 -14.65 -8.17 6.84
N GLU A 180 -15.21 -9.19 7.48
CA GLU A 180 -14.96 -9.45 8.90
C GLU A 180 -13.48 -9.70 9.20
N GLN A 181 -13.10 -9.39 10.44
CA GLN A 181 -11.74 -9.62 10.95
C GLN A 181 -11.40 -11.12 11.03
N PRO A 182 -10.11 -11.49 11.09
CA PRO A 182 -9.72 -12.87 11.32
C PRO A 182 -10.24 -13.46 12.63
N ILE A 183 -10.48 -14.78 12.65
CA ILE A 183 -10.70 -15.54 13.88
C ILE A 183 -9.42 -15.47 14.72
N GLU A 184 -9.58 -15.37 16.05
CA GLU A 184 -8.48 -15.15 17.01
C GLU A 184 -7.73 -13.81 16.80
N TRP A 185 -8.37 -12.84 16.14
CA TRP A 185 -7.87 -11.47 16.17
C TRP A 185 -7.88 -10.95 17.61
N GLU A 186 -6.69 -10.64 18.13
CA GLU A 186 -6.56 -10.09 19.48
C GLU A 186 -6.96 -8.61 19.45
N GLN A 187 -8.16 -8.31 19.93
CA GLN A 187 -8.59 -6.94 20.20
C GLN A 187 -7.87 -6.45 21.46
N LEU A 188 -6.74 -5.77 21.30
CA LEU A 188 -6.07 -5.11 22.41
C LEU A 188 -6.86 -3.85 22.80
N MET A 189 -7.88 -4.04 23.63
CA MET A 189 -8.65 -2.95 24.24
C MET A 189 -7.74 -2.08 25.11
N LYS A 190 -7.71 -0.78 24.78
CA LYS A 190 -7.79 0.39 25.68
C LYS A 190 -7.53 0.09 27.16
N GLN A 191 -6.30 -0.25 27.55
CA GLN A 191 -5.94 -0.08 28.96
C GLN A 191 -6.00 1.43 29.28
N PRO A 192 -6.52 1.83 30.46
CA PRO A 192 -6.55 3.23 30.85
C PRO A 192 -5.15 3.82 30.73
N ILE A 193 -5.10 5.11 30.42
CA ILE A 193 -3.88 5.93 30.35
C ILE A 193 -3.34 6.10 31.77
N GLU A 194 -2.97 5.00 32.43
CA GLU A 194 -2.20 5.03 33.65
C GLU A 194 -0.75 4.81 33.23
N LEU A 195 0.06 5.86 33.36
CA LEU A 195 1.50 5.93 33.09
C LEU A 195 1.95 6.27 31.67
N GLY A 196 1.28 7.16 30.93
CA GLY A 196 1.91 7.94 29.83
C GLY A 196 2.62 7.15 28.71
N ARG A 197 2.43 5.83 28.65
CA ARG A 197 2.96 4.94 27.63
C ARG A 197 1.87 4.84 26.57
N MET A 198 2.13 5.39 25.39
CA MET A 198 1.23 5.24 24.25
C MET A 198 0.93 3.75 24.06
N ASN A 199 -0.35 3.38 24.21
CA ASN A 199 -0.81 2.02 23.98
C ASN A 199 -0.37 1.55 22.59
N PHE A 200 0.19 0.34 22.55
CA PHE A 200 0.79 -0.31 21.40
C PHE A 200 -0.14 -0.20 20.18
N ILE A 201 0.29 0.56 19.18
CA ILE A 201 -0.35 0.52 17.87
C ILE A 201 0.01 -0.85 17.31
N ASP A 202 -0.99 -1.72 17.15
CA ASP A 202 -0.82 -2.95 16.38
C ASP A 202 -0.16 -2.59 15.06
N CYS A 203 1.02 -3.15 14.81
CA CYS A 203 1.67 -2.93 13.54
C CYS A 203 0.96 -3.84 12.55
N LEU A 204 0.03 -3.25 11.81
CA LEU A 204 -0.77 -3.96 10.83
C LEU A 204 -0.07 -3.95 9.47
N GLY A 205 -0.26 -5.02 8.72
CA GLY A 205 0.12 -5.11 7.33
C GLY A 205 -1.00 -5.75 6.52
N LEU A 206 -1.34 -5.15 5.38
CA LEU A 206 -2.28 -5.70 4.42
C LEU A 206 -1.55 -5.81 3.08
N GLY A 207 -1.73 -6.91 2.37
CA GLY A 207 -1.09 -7.08 1.07
C GLY A 207 -1.52 -8.36 0.37
N VAL A 208 -1.00 -8.57 -0.84
CA VAL A 208 -1.25 -9.77 -1.64
C VAL A 208 0.05 -10.53 -1.82
N SER A 209 0.01 -11.83 -1.57
CA SER A 209 1.15 -12.74 -1.75
C SER A 209 0.63 -14.07 -2.26
N GLN A 210 1.27 -14.61 -3.30
CA GLN A 210 0.86 -15.85 -3.97
C GLN A 210 -0.61 -15.79 -4.45
N GLY A 211 -1.03 -14.63 -4.96
CA GLY A 211 -2.40 -14.39 -5.44
C GLY A 211 -3.48 -14.39 -4.35
N CYS A 212 -3.09 -14.39 -3.07
CA CYS A 212 -4.02 -14.42 -1.94
C CYS A 212 -3.87 -13.17 -1.09
N LEU A 213 -4.99 -12.62 -0.63
CA LEU A 213 -5.00 -11.53 0.33
C LEU A 213 -4.49 -12.02 1.69
N LYS A 214 -3.61 -11.24 2.32
CA LYS A 214 -3.05 -11.52 3.64
C LYS A 214 -3.12 -10.30 4.53
N ILE A 215 -3.36 -10.56 5.81
CA ILE A 215 -3.27 -9.58 6.88
C ILE A 215 -2.25 -10.06 7.91
N CYS A 216 -1.43 -9.13 8.40
CA CYS A 216 -0.46 -9.35 9.45
C CYS A 216 -0.78 -8.46 10.64
N GLN A 217 -0.73 -9.04 11.83
CA GLN A 217 -0.76 -8.33 13.11
C GLN A 217 0.54 -8.65 13.84
N ILE A 218 1.29 -7.62 14.21
CA ILE A 218 2.44 -7.77 15.11
C ILE A 218 2.02 -7.28 16.48
N ILE A 219 1.96 -8.23 17.42
CA ILE A 219 1.75 -7.92 18.82
C ILE A 219 3.12 -7.74 19.45
N VAL A 220 3.47 -6.49 19.72
CA VAL A 220 4.79 -6.08 20.23
C VAL A 220 5.16 -6.90 21.46
N GLN A 221 6.40 -7.39 21.49
CA GLN A 221 6.97 -8.27 22.53
C GLN A 221 6.29 -9.65 22.69
N SER A 222 5.30 -9.98 21.87
CA SER A 222 4.57 -11.25 21.94
C SER A 222 4.83 -12.11 20.72
N HIS A 223 4.10 -11.88 19.62
CA HIS A 223 4.12 -12.74 18.45
C HIS A 223 3.70 -12.00 17.18
N ILE A 224 4.06 -12.57 16.03
CA ILE A 224 3.59 -12.17 14.71
C ILE A 224 2.54 -13.18 14.27
N CYS A 225 1.35 -12.69 13.94
CA CYS A 225 0.30 -13.46 13.30
C CYS A 225 0.14 -13.04 11.84
N VAL A 226 -0.03 -14.02 10.96
CA VAL A 226 -0.39 -13.80 9.56
C VAL A 226 -1.56 -14.70 9.20
N TRP A 227 -2.63 -14.08 8.71
CA TRP A 227 -3.79 -14.78 8.18
C TRP A 227 -3.86 -14.64 6.67
N LYS A 228 -4.30 -15.72 6.02
CA LYS A 228 -4.57 -15.80 4.60
C LYS A 228 -6.08 -15.83 4.40
N PHE A 229 -6.59 -14.97 3.52
CA PHE A 229 -8.01 -14.98 3.15
C PHE A 229 -8.25 -16.09 2.13
N LYS A 230 -9.16 -17.01 2.45
CA LYS A 230 -9.70 -18.00 1.51
C LYS A 230 -11.02 -17.47 0.98
N ASP A 231 -10.96 -16.94 -0.23
CA ASP A 231 -12.12 -16.41 -0.93
C ASP A 231 -12.74 -17.53 -1.78
N TYR A 232 -13.99 -17.88 -1.46
CA TYR A 232 -14.75 -18.92 -2.14
C TYR A 232 -15.64 -18.35 -3.25
N TYR A 233 -15.93 -17.05 -3.24
CA TYR A 233 -16.83 -16.39 -4.20
C TYR A 233 -16.44 -14.91 -4.42
N ASN A 234 -16.36 -14.49 -5.69
CA ASN A 234 -15.95 -13.16 -6.19
C ASN A 234 -16.71 -11.92 -5.65
N LYS A 235 -17.49 -12.03 -4.56
CA LYS A 235 -18.27 -10.97 -3.93
C LYS A 235 -18.07 -10.86 -2.41
N GLY A 236 -16.87 -11.22 -1.91
CA GLY A 236 -16.52 -11.05 -0.49
C GLY A 236 -16.98 -12.18 0.44
N GLY A 237 -17.39 -13.33 -0.12
CA GLY A 237 -17.63 -14.54 0.65
C GLY A 237 -16.32 -15.30 0.88
N GLY A 238 -15.84 -15.37 2.11
CA GLY A 238 -14.59 -16.03 2.43
C GLY A 238 -14.32 -16.12 3.92
N GLU A 239 -13.29 -16.87 4.27
CA GLU A 239 -12.84 -17.04 5.66
C GLU A 239 -11.35 -16.73 5.80
N TRP A 240 -10.97 -16.24 6.97
CA TRP A 240 -9.57 -16.10 7.33
C TRP A 240 -9.03 -17.41 7.89
N CYS A 241 -7.88 -17.84 7.40
CA CYS A 241 -7.13 -18.96 7.95
C CYS A 241 -5.80 -18.47 8.50
N LEU A 242 -5.52 -18.78 9.76
CA LEU A 242 -4.22 -18.50 10.38
C LEU A 242 -3.14 -19.32 9.66
N GLN A 243 -2.18 -18.64 9.06
CA GLN A 243 -1.08 -19.26 8.33
C GLN A 243 0.18 -19.35 9.20
N HIS A 244 0.47 -18.29 9.96
CA HIS A 244 1.62 -18.24 10.87
C HIS A 244 1.21 -17.61 12.19
N LYS A 245 1.71 -18.19 13.29
CA LYS A 245 1.77 -17.58 14.61
C LYS A 245 3.14 -17.91 15.18
N VAL A 246 4.01 -16.90 15.25
CA VAL A 246 5.41 -17.08 15.63
C VAL A 246 5.74 -16.14 16.77
N SER A 247 6.21 -16.66 17.90
CA SER A 247 6.66 -15.80 18.98
C SER A 247 7.86 -14.99 18.53
N LEU A 248 7.88 -13.70 18.87
CA LEU A 248 9.05 -12.86 18.61
C LEU A 248 10.30 -13.48 19.26
N LYS A 249 10.16 -14.19 20.39
CA LYS A 249 11.25 -14.87 21.13
C LYS A 249 11.88 -16.06 20.40
N GLU A 250 11.25 -16.55 19.34
CA GLU A 250 11.74 -17.71 18.60
C GLU A 250 12.62 -17.35 17.40
N PHE A 251 12.74 -16.06 17.04
CA PHE A 251 13.59 -15.71 15.89
C PHE A 251 15.08 -15.81 16.21
N VAL A 252 15.82 -16.42 15.29
CA VAL A 252 17.27 -16.43 15.26
C VAL A 252 17.74 -15.23 14.43
N SER A 253 18.58 -14.39 15.02
CA SER A 253 19.13 -13.20 14.36
C SER A 253 20.44 -12.75 15.00
N GLU A 254 21.13 -11.81 14.35
CA GLU A 254 22.21 -11.07 15.00
C GLU A 254 21.68 -10.35 16.25
N LYS A 255 22.48 -10.36 17.32
CA LYS A 255 22.10 -9.76 18.62
C LYS A 255 21.65 -8.30 18.49
N SER A 256 22.23 -7.55 17.56
CA SER A 256 21.85 -6.16 17.28
C SER A 256 20.43 -6.03 16.72
N LEU A 257 19.99 -6.92 15.83
CA LEU A 257 18.66 -6.91 15.21
C LEU A 257 17.58 -7.39 16.17
N TRP A 258 17.92 -8.35 17.02
CA TRP A 258 17.04 -8.80 18.10
C TRP A 258 16.67 -7.69 19.09
N LEU A 259 17.67 -6.91 19.51
CA LEU A 259 17.46 -5.76 20.38
C LEU A 259 16.57 -4.70 19.70
N LEU A 260 16.71 -4.53 18.38
CA LEU A 260 15.86 -3.61 17.62
C LEU A 260 14.38 -4.06 17.63
N LEU A 261 14.08 -5.34 17.42
CA LEU A 261 12.71 -5.85 17.47
C LEU A 261 12.08 -5.74 18.86
N THR A 262 12.85 -6.01 19.92
CA THR A 262 12.33 -6.10 21.29
C THR A 262 12.24 -4.75 22.00
N GLN A 263 13.06 -3.78 21.61
CA GLN A 263 13.11 -2.44 22.19
C GLN A 263 12.43 -1.36 21.33
N SER A 264 12.07 -1.66 20.08
CA SER A 264 11.34 -0.70 19.24
C SER A 264 9.84 -0.76 19.52
N PHE A 265 9.25 0.39 19.78
CA PHE A 265 7.79 0.57 19.83
C PHE A 265 7.18 0.81 18.44
N PHE A 266 8.02 0.98 17.41
CA PHE A 266 7.61 1.26 16.05
C PHE A 266 8.21 0.21 15.12
N ILE A 267 7.39 -0.78 14.77
CA ILE A 267 7.64 -1.73 13.70
C ILE A 267 6.60 -1.42 12.62
N THR A 268 6.98 -1.50 11.35
CA THR A 268 6.02 -1.31 10.26
C THR A 268 6.10 -2.53 9.35
N VAL A 269 4.95 -3.12 9.03
CA VAL A 269 4.90 -4.13 7.98
C VAL A 269 4.95 -3.40 6.65
N LEU A 270 6.04 -3.58 5.90
CA LEU A 270 6.24 -2.91 4.62
C LEU A 270 5.54 -3.65 3.49
N GLY A 271 5.47 -4.97 3.56
CA GLY A 271 4.81 -5.80 2.56
C GLY A 271 5.15 -7.28 2.71
N PHE A 272 4.41 -8.09 1.97
CA PHE A 272 4.67 -9.53 1.87
C PHE A 272 5.51 -9.80 0.63
N HIS A 273 6.37 -10.83 0.68
CA HIS A 273 7.04 -11.27 -0.54
C HIS A 273 6.01 -11.88 -1.51
N SER A 274 6.06 -11.46 -2.77
CA SER A 274 5.09 -11.83 -3.81
C SER A 274 5.04 -13.35 -4.07
N ILE A 275 6.20 -13.99 -4.19
CA ILE A 275 6.36 -15.43 -4.47
C ILE A 275 6.46 -16.29 -3.21
N ASN A 276 7.30 -15.91 -2.24
CA ASN A 276 7.50 -16.70 -1.02
C ASN A 276 6.59 -16.22 0.10
N GLY A 277 5.47 -16.92 0.29
CA GLY A 277 4.45 -16.55 1.26
C GLY A 277 4.85 -16.59 2.74
N ASP A 278 6.04 -17.11 3.07
CA ASP A 278 6.59 -17.17 4.43
C ASP A 278 7.48 -15.96 4.76
N ILE A 279 7.74 -15.06 3.78
CA ILE A 279 8.62 -13.90 3.93
C ILE A 279 7.82 -12.61 4.07
N LEU A 280 8.19 -11.82 5.08
CA LEU A 280 7.63 -10.50 5.42
C LEU A 280 8.75 -9.45 5.45
N TYR A 281 8.51 -8.28 4.87
CA TYR A 281 9.43 -7.14 4.97
C TYR A 281 9.00 -6.23 6.12
N LEU A 282 9.93 -5.96 7.04
CA LEU A 282 9.68 -5.13 8.23
C LEU A 282 10.55 -3.88 8.20
N GLY A 283 9.94 -2.73 8.49
CA GLY A 283 10.64 -1.48 8.72
C GLY A 283 10.81 -1.25 10.23
N ILE A 284 12.04 -1.07 10.69
CA ILE A 284 12.36 -0.74 12.08
C ILE A 284 13.45 0.32 12.11
N ARG A 285 13.14 1.49 12.67
CA ARG A 285 14.05 2.65 12.65
C ARG A 285 14.59 2.91 11.25
N SER A 286 15.90 3.01 11.04
CA SER A 286 16.47 3.24 9.72
C SER A 286 16.82 1.96 8.96
N LYS A 287 16.07 0.87 9.16
CA LYS A 287 16.39 -0.47 8.64
C LYS A 287 15.17 -1.18 8.07
N VAL A 288 15.40 -1.86 6.96
CA VAL A 288 14.48 -2.83 6.40
C VAL A 288 15.03 -4.22 6.69
N LEU A 289 14.18 -5.09 7.23
CA LEU A 289 14.52 -6.46 7.61
C LEU A 289 13.70 -7.45 6.78
N ILE A 290 14.33 -8.56 6.41
CA ILE A 290 13.64 -9.76 5.91
C ILE A 290 13.31 -10.63 7.13
N CYS A 291 12.03 -10.89 7.33
CA CYS A 291 11.51 -11.77 8.35
C CYS A 291 10.99 -13.05 7.69
N ASN A 292 11.64 -14.19 7.95
CA ASN A 292 11.18 -15.49 7.47
C ASN A 292 10.41 -16.20 8.59
N LEU A 293 9.09 -16.27 8.46
CA LEU A 293 8.18 -16.80 9.49
C LEU A 293 8.29 -18.32 9.64
N ARG A 294 8.63 -19.04 8.56
CA ARG A 294 8.80 -20.51 8.60
C ARG A 294 10.11 -20.91 9.27
N ARG A 295 11.21 -20.28 8.84
CA ARG A 295 12.56 -20.55 9.39
C ARG A 295 12.82 -19.84 10.71
N LYS A 296 11.94 -18.88 11.07
CA LYS A 296 12.08 -18.02 12.25
C LYS A 296 13.43 -17.31 12.21
N THR A 297 13.77 -16.72 11.07
CA THR A 297 15.01 -15.95 10.91
C THR A 297 14.71 -14.49 10.60
N LEU A 298 15.62 -13.63 11.04
CA LEU A 298 15.55 -12.20 10.77
C LEU A 298 16.90 -11.72 10.26
N GLU A 299 16.89 -11.11 9.09
CA GLU A 299 18.08 -10.68 8.37
C GLU A 299 17.96 -9.22 7.96
N LEU A 300 19.07 -8.48 7.98
CA LEU A 300 19.10 -7.11 7.47
C LEU A 300 19.00 -7.14 5.94
N TYR A 301 17.97 -6.48 5.40
CA TYR A 301 17.86 -6.28 3.96
C TYR A 301 18.71 -5.09 3.50
N CYS A 302 18.40 -3.92 4.05
CA CYS A 302 19.10 -2.68 3.74
C CYS A 302 18.90 -1.63 4.85
N ASN A 303 19.71 -0.57 4.80
CA ASN A 303 19.46 0.64 5.60
C ASN A 303 18.62 1.62 4.77
N ALA A 304 17.52 2.10 5.34
CA ALA A 304 16.63 3.08 4.71
C ALA A 304 16.25 4.13 5.76
N PRO A 305 16.24 5.44 5.47
CA PRO A 305 15.78 6.44 6.42
C PRO A 305 14.36 6.13 6.94
N GLU A 306 14.06 6.41 8.21
CA GLU A 306 12.73 6.16 8.82
C GLU A 306 11.59 6.79 8.01
N ALA A 307 11.78 8.02 7.53
CA ALA A 307 10.81 8.74 6.70
C ALA A 307 10.48 7.99 5.40
N ASN A 308 11.39 7.14 4.93
CA ASN A 308 11.27 6.40 3.67
C ASN A 308 10.57 5.05 3.87
N HIS A 309 10.25 4.62 5.08
CA HIS A 309 9.53 3.36 5.30
C HIS A 309 8.13 3.40 4.68
N TYR A 310 7.47 4.55 4.79
CA TYR A 310 6.19 4.79 4.14
C TYR A 310 6.31 4.63 2.61
N ALA A 311 7.28 5.34 2.01
CA ALA A 311 7.61 5.25 0.58
C ALA A 311 7.98 3.82 0.14
N ALA A 312 8.75 3.10 0.97
CA ALA A 312 9.20 1.75 0.69
C ALA A 312 8.04 0.74 0.71
N SER A 313 7.02 0.94 1.54
CA SER A 313 5.85 0.05 1.58
C SER A 313 5.14 -0.06 0.22
N PHE A 314 5.14 0.99 -0.59
CA PHE A 314 4.60 0.95 -1.95
C PHE A 314 5.46 0.11 -2.89
N ALA A 315 6.78 0.16 -2.75
CA ALA A 315 7.68 -0.65 -3.55
C ALA A 315 7.52 -2.15 -3.23
N PHE A 316 7.36 -2.51 -1.95
CA PHE A 316 7.17 -3.92 -1.54
C PHE A 316 5.78 -4.48 -1.87
N ASN A 317 4.76 -3.62 -1.95
CA ASN A 317 3.43 -4.02 -2.39
C ASN A 317 3.25 -4.00 -3.93
N SER A 318 4.24 -3.48 -4.67
CA SER A 318 4.23 -3.48 -6.14
C SER A 318 4.72 -4.82 -6.66
N VAL A 319 3.81 -5.63 -7.22
CA VAL A 319 4.20 -6.81 -8.00
C VAL A 319 4.45 -6.34 -9.43
N LEU A 320 5.71 -6.41 -9.89
CA LEU A 320 6.05 -6.09 -11.27
C LEU A 320 5.42 -7.14 -12.20
N PRO A 321 4.50 -6.76 -13.09
CA PRO A 321 3.96 -7.68 -14.10
C PRO A 321 5.01 -7.99 -15.17
N CYS A 322 4.85 -9.13 -15.86
CA CYS A 322 5.71 -9.52 -16.99
C CYS A 322 5.64 -8.56 -18.19
N TRP A 323 4.61 -7.72 -18.25
CA TRP A 323 4.41 -6.71 -19.29
C TRP A 323 3.99 -5.40 -18.64
N PRO A 324 4.52 -4.23 -19.08
CA PRO A 324 4.17 -2.96 -18.46
C PRO A 324 2.68 -2.67 -18.57
N THR A 325 2.09 -2.17 -17.48
CA THR A 325 0.68 -1.77 -17.47
C THR A 325 0.49 -0.53 -18.36
N PRO A 326 -0.35 -0.61 -19.41
CA PRO A 326 -0.63 0.55 -20.25
C PRO A 326 -1.26 1.69 -19.44
N ILE A 327 -0.79 2.91 -19.67
CA ILE A 327 -1.47 4.11 -19.17
C ILE A 327 -2.47 4.57 -20.24
N PRO A 328 -3.79 4.56 -19.99
CA PRO A 328 -4.77 5.06 -20.94
C PRO A 328 -4.46 6.51 -21.36
N SER A 329 -4.24 6.72 -22.65
CA SER A 329 -3.83 8.02 -23.21
C SER A 329 -5.00 8.99 -23.46
N SER A 330 -6.20 8.69 -22.98
CA SER A 330 -7.44 9.41 -23.28
C SER A 330 -7.65 10.73 -22.53
N LEU A 331 -6.69 11.21 -21.74
CA LEU A 331 -6.76 12.57 -21.15
C LEU A 331 -6.64 13.71 -22.18
N LYS A 332 -6.56 13.39 -23.47
CA LYS A 332 -6.77 14.34 -24.57
C LYS A 332 -8.23 14.81 -24.53
N ASN A 333 -8.49 15.94 -23.89
CA ASN A 333 -9.66 16.85 -24.00
C ASN A 333 -10.19 17.40 -22.66
N ALA A 334 -9.41 17.42 -21.58
CA ALA A 334 -9.68 18.38 -20.50
C ALA A 334 -9.13 19.75 -20.92
N ALA A 335 -9.92 20.51 -21.68
CA ALA A 335 -9.62 21.90 -22.01
C ALA A 335 -9.47 22.72 -20.72
N TYR A 336 -8.41 23.55 -20.70
CA TYR A 336 -8.08 24.50 -19.64
C TYR A 336 -9.16 25.54 -19.41
#